data_AF-A0A7Z9MUZ0-F1
#
_entry.id   AF-A0A7Z9MUZ0-F1
#
_cell.length_a   1.000
_cell.length_b   1.000
_cell.length_c   1.000
_cell.angle_alpha   90.00
_cell.angle_beta   90.00
_cell.angle_gamma   90.00
#
_symmetry.space_group_name_H-M   'P 1'
#
loop_
_entity.id
_entity.type
_entity.pdbx_description
1 polymer ?
#
loop_
_entity_poly.entity_id
_entity_poly.type
_entity_poly.pdbx_seq_one_letter_code
_entity_poly.pdbx_strand_id
1 'polypeptide(L)'
;DTGELHIVDYKSTSKKDDPDIESGWGFGYKRQMEVYQWLFRKNGFDIHETGYFLYINGRKDTAFYDEETGGETVGRMLFRTTLIPYDGDTGWVDDIIYQCKDTLRSDEIPEGSEGCDSCRYFRERSEIE
;
A
#
# COMPACT_ATOMS: atom_id res chain seq x y z
N ASP A 1 17.09 14.42 -19.09
CA ASP A 1 15.74 14.24 -18.51
C ASP A 1 14.79 13.75 -19.58
N THR A 2 14.08 12.65 -19.30
CA THR A 2 13.10 12.05 -20.22
C THR A 2 11.75 12.78 -20.19
N GLY A 3 11.43 13.46 -19.08
CA GLY A 3 10.15 14.15 -18.89
C GLY A 3 9.05 13.27 -18.30
N GLU A 4 9.31 11.98 -18.16
CA GLU A 4 8.39 11.00 -17.57
C GLU A 4 8.22 11.23 -16.06
N LEU A 5 7.00 11.03 -15.57
CA LEU A 5 6.71 11.08 -14.14
C LEU A 5 6.96 9.72 -13.48
N HIS A 6 7.55 9.73 -12.30
CA HIS A 6 7.58 8.55 -11.43
C HIS A 6 6.50 8.67 -10.36
N ILE A 7 5.72 7.60 -10.18
CA ILE A 7 4.78 7.51 -9.06
C ILE A 7 5.57 7.15 -7.80
N VAL A 8 5.43 7.96 -6.74
CA VAL A 8 6.09 7.73 -5.45
C VAL A 8 5.03 7.60 -4.36
N ASP A 9 5.01 6.46 -3.68
CA ASP A 9 4.12 6.22 -2.55
C ASP A 9 4.90 6.33 -1.23
N TYR A 10 4.52 7.29 -0.40
CA TYR A 10 5.17 7.58 0.88
C TYR A 10 4.54 6.73 1.98
N LYS A 11 5.37 6.00 2.73
CA LYS A 11 4.92 5.14 3.82
C LYS A 11 5.76 5.37 5.09
N SER A 12 5.11 5.53 6.24
CA SER A 12 5.80 5.62 7.53
C SER A 12 5.54 4.39 8.40
N THR A 13 6.56 3.94 9.13
CA THR A 13 6.47 2.79 10.03
C THR A 13 7.48 2.89 11.18
N SER A 14 7.52 1.92 12.09
CA SER A 14 8.50 1.83 13.19
C SER A 14 8.96 0.38 13.42
N LYS A 15 9.11 -0.37 12.32
CA LYS A 15 9.54 -1.77 12.36
C LYS A 15 11.01 -1.86 12.79
N LYS A 16 11.35 -2.96 13.47
CA LYS A 16 12.73 -3.23 13.89
C LYS A 16 13.64 -3.46 12.69
N ASP A 17 13.14 -4.20 11.70
CA ASP A 17 13.85 -4.52 10.47
C ASP A 17 13.63 -3.43 9.42
N ASP A 18 14.51 -3.41 8.40
CA ASP A 18 14.36 -2.49 7.29
C ASP A 18 13.06 -2.79 6.51
N PRO A 19 12.36 -1.76 6.02
CA PRO A 19 11.15 -1.95 5.26
C PRO A 19 11.45 -2.64 3.93
N ASP A 20 10.62 -3.60 3.57
CA ASP A 20 10.63 -4.26 2.28
C ASP A 20 9.19 -4.39 1.72
N ILE A 21 9.09 -4.63 0.42
CA ILE A 21 7.82 -4.82 -0.31
C ILE A 21 7.62 -6.26 -0.80
N GLU A 22 8.46 -7.19 -0.35
CA GLU A 22 8.40 -8.61 -0.72
C GLU A 22 7.69 -9.45 0.36
N SER A 23 7.61 -8.94 1.58
CA SER A 23 7.09 -9.64 2.74
C SER A 23 5.71 -9.10 3.18
N GLY A 24 4.93 -9.97 3.82
CA GLY A 24 3.65 -9.62 4.44
C GLY A 24 2.68 -8.90 3.51
N TRP A 25 2.47 -7.60 3.75
CA TRP A 25 1.55 -6.75 2.98
C TRP A 25 2.11 -6.26 1.64
N GLY A 26 3.35 -6.64 1.29
CA GLY A 26 4.05 -6.20 0.09
C GLY A 26 3.25 -6.37 -1.20
N PHE A 27 2.56 -7.50 -1.35
CA PHE A 27 1.69 -7.74 -2.50
C PHE A 27 0.54 -6.73 -2.64
N GLY A 28 -0.06 -6.30 -1.51
CA GLY A 28 -1.08 -5.26 -1.52
C GLY A 28 -0.52 -3.89 -1.92
N TYR A 29 0.70 -3.58 -1.49
CA TYR A 29 1.37 -2.32 -1.88
C TYR A 29 1.79 -2.30 -3.35
N LYS A 30 2.24 -3.43 -3.90
CA LYS A 30 2.52 -3.58 -5.34
C LYS A 30 1.27 -3.32 -6.16
N ARG A 31 0.14 -3.95 -5.81
CA ARG A 31 -1.16 -3.69 -6.45
C ARG A 31 -1.59 -2.22 -6.34
N GLN A 32 -1.39 -1.59 -5.17
CA GLN A 32 -1.67 -0.17 -4.98
C GLN A 32 -0.86 0.70 -5.96
N MET A 33 0.44 0.44 -6.11
CA MET A 33 1.30 1.14 -7.05
C MET A 33 0.84 0.94 -8.51
N GLU A 34 0.50 -0.29 -8.89
CA GLU A 34 0.01 -0.60 -10.24
C GLU A 34 -1.30 0.12 -10.55
N VAL A 35 -2.25 0.16 -9.61
CA VAL A 35 -3.50 0.90 -9.78
C VAL A 35 -3.24 2.41 -9.94
N TYR A 36 -2.27 2.98 -9.20
CA TYR A 36 -1.89 4.39 -9.37
C TYR A 36 -1.26 4.64 -10.75
N GLN A 37 -0.31 3.80 -11.17
CA GLN A 37 0.28 3.90 -12.50
C GLN A 37 -0.78 3.81 -13.59
N TRP A 38 -1.71 2.85 -13.46
CA TRP A 38 -2.83 2.68 -14.38
C TRP A 38 -3.70 3.94 -14.44
N LEU A 39 -4.08 4.51 -13.28
CA LEU A 39 -4.86 5.74 -13.22
C LEU A 39 -4.16 6.90 -13.92
N PHE A 40 -2.88 7.12 -13.68
CA PHE A 40 -2.14 8.21 -14.31
C PHE A 40 -2.03 8.03 -15.82
N ARG A 41 -1.75 6.81 -16.30
CA ARG A 41 -1.75 6.49 -17.73
C ARG A 41 -3.12 6.77 -18.37
N LYS A 42 -4.23 6.36 -17.72
CA LYS A 42 -5.60 6.63 -18.20
C LYS A 42 -5.95 8.12 -18.22
N ASN A 43 -5.28 8.94 -17.42
CA ASN A 43 -5.42 10.39 -17.41
C ASN A 43 -4.44 11.11 -18.37
N GLY A 44 -3.72 10.36 -19.23
CA GLY A 44 -2.86 10.93 -20.26
C GLY A 44 -1.51 11.45 -19.77
N PHE A 45 -1.11 11.10 -18.55
CA PHE A 45 0.24 11.41 -18.06
C PHE A 45 1.25 10.43 -18.65
N ASP A 46 2.40 10.98 -19.06
CA ASP A 46 3.57 10.18 -19.43
C ASP A 46 4.30 9.78 -18.15
N ILE A 47 4.30 8.48 -17.85
CA ILE A 47 4.86 7.94 -16.61
C ILE A 47 5.81 6.79 -16.91
N HIS A 48 6.89 6.73 -16.12
CA HIS A 48 7.84 5.64 -16.16
C HIS A 48 7.25 4.36 -15.53
N GLU A 49 7.73 3.17 -15.93
CA GLU A 49 7.29 1.87 -15.37
C GLU A 49 7.72 1.67 -13.91
N THR A 50 8.93 2.13 -13.58
CA THR A 50 9.45 2.18 -12.21
C THR A 50 8.71 3.24 -11.38
N GLY A 51 7.94 2.78 -10.40
CA GLY A 51 7.51 3.56 -9.25
C GLY A 51 8.46 3.39 -8.06
N TYR A 52 8.28 4.21 -7.03
CA TYR A 52 9.07 4.11 -5.81
C TYR A 52 8.20 4.07 -4.56
N PHE A 53 8.60 3.23 -3.60
CA PHE A 53 8.11 3.31 -2.23
C PHE A 53 9.13 4.07 -1.40
N LEU A 54 8.72 5.23 -0.87
CA LEU A 54 9.53 6.03 0.03
C LEU A 54 9.13 5.71 1.47
N TYR A 55 9.91 4.83 2.11
CA TYR A 55 9.69 4.44 3.50
C TYR A 55 10.44 5.34 4.47
N ILE A 56 9.72 5.82 5.47
CA ILE A 56 10.24 6.57 6.62
C ILE A 56 10.04 5.72 7.87
N ASN A 57 11.09 4.99 8.29
CA ASN A 57 11.05 4.07 9.41
C ASN A 57 11.59 4.72 10.69
N GLY A 58 10.77 4.79 11.74
CA GLY A 58 11.12 5.36 13.04
C GLY A 58 12.19 4.54 13.74
N ARG A 59 13.27 5.21 14.14
CA ARG A 59 14.38 4.62 14.88
C ARG A 59 13.98 4.38 16.33
N LYS A 60 14.22 3.15 16.80
CA LYS A 60 14.02 2.72 18.19
C LYS A 60 15.33 2.54 18.95
N ASP A 61 16.45 2.73 18.27
CA ASP A 61 17.81 2.61 18.79
C ASP A 61 18.35 3.94 19.34
N THR A 62 17.50 4.97 19.43
CA THR A 62 17.84 6.29 19.98
C THR A 62 16.88 6.67 21.10
N ALA A 63 17.38 7.37 22.12
CA ALA A 63 16.53 7.91 23.18
C ALA A 63 15.50 8.88 22.59
N PHE A 64 14.25 8.80 23.06
CA PHE A 64 13.19 9.70 22.62
C PHE A 64 13.31 11.09 23.26
N TYR A 65 13.90 11.20 24.45
CA TYR A 65 14.11 12.48 25.12
C TYR A 65 15.60 12.83 25.09
N ASP A 66 15.93 14.03 24.59
CA ASP A 66 17.25 14.63 24.75
C ASP A 66 17.25 15.49 26.02
N GLU A 67 18.22 15.30 26.92
CA GLU A 67 18.29 15.97 28.22
C GLU A 67 18.92 17.39 28.16
N GLU A 68 19.50 17.81 27.03
CA GLU A 68 20.46 18.92 27.01
C GLU A 68 20.19 20.04 26.00
N THR A 69 19.03 20.71 26.03
CA THR A 69 18.97 22.04 25.39
C THR A 69 18.16 23.04 26.21
N GLY A 70 18.85 23.88 26.97
CA GLY A 70 18.24 25.07 27.62
C GLY A 70 17.38 24.81 28.86
N GLY A 71 17.41 23.60 29.44
CA GLY A 71 16.60 23.25 30.61
C GLY A 71 15.19 22.74 30.29
N GLU A 72 14.87 22.57 29.01
CA GLU A 72 13.63 21.96 28.54
C GLU A 72 13.89 20.52 28.06
N THR A 73 13.05 19.58 28.47
CA THR A 73 13.09 18.21 27.95
C THR A 73 12.46 18.17 26.56
N VAL A 74 13.25 17.87 25.53
CA VAL A 74 12.78 17.82 24.14
C VAL A 74 12.59 16.37 23.69
N GLY A 75 11.39 16.04 23.22
CA GLY A 75 11.11 14.76 22.58
C GLY A 75 11.55 14.77 21.11
N ARG A 76 12.49 13.90 20.73
CA ARG A 76 13.01 13.74 19.37
C ARG A 76 12.81 12.31 18.87
N MET A 77 12.14 12.20 17.73
CA MET A 77 12.04 10.95 16.98
C MET A 77 12.89 11.05 15.72
N LEU A 78 13.82 10.11 15.55
CA LEU A 78 14.63 10.00 14.34
C LEU A 78 14.04 8.98 13.39
N PHE A 79 14.21 9.20 12.10
CA PHE A 79 13.72 8.29 11.07
C PHE A 79 14.86 7.90 10.12
N ARG A 80 14.79 6.67 9.61
CA ARG A 80 15.59 6.20 8.47
C ARG A 80 14.72 6.24 7.22
N THR A 81 15.26 6.83 6.17
CA THR A 81 14.61 6.88 4.86
C THR A 81 15.14 5.77 3.97
N THR A 82 14.25 5.01 3.35
CA THR A 82 14.58 3.96 2.37
C THR A 82 13.74 4.20 1.12
N LEU A 83 14.39 4.23 -0.05
CA LEU A 83 13.72 4.32 -1.35
C LEU A 83 13.80 2.95 -2.03
N ILE A 84 12.65 2.36 -2.34
CA ILE A 84 12.56 1.02 -2.93
C ILE A 84 11.96 1.15 -4.33
N PRO A 85 12.70 0.83 -5.41
CA PRO A 85 12.16 0.82 -6.76
C PRO A 85 11.24 -0.39 -6.99
N TYR A 86 10.22 -0.20 -7.81
CA TYR A 86 9.32 -1.27 -8.25
C TYR A 86 8.81 -1.00 -9.66
N ASP A 87 9.06 -1.92 -10.57
CA ASP A 87 8.50 -1.89 -11.93
C ASP A 87 7.10 -2.51 -11.89
N GLY A 88 6.08 -1.69 -12.12
CA GLY A 88 4.69 -2.08 -11.99
C GLY A 88 4.09 -2.62 -13.29
N ASP A 89 3.28 -3.68 -13.20
CA ASP A 89 2.49 -4.18 -14.31
C ASP A 89 1.02 -3.78 -14.16
N THR A 90 0.51 -3.00 -15.12
CA THR A 90 -0.88 -2.54 -15.13
C THR A 90 -1.79 -3.38 -16.04
N GLY A 91 -1.25 -4.40 -16.70
CA GLY A 91 -1.97 -5.20 -17.70
C GLY A 91 -3.23 -5.90 -17.16
N TRP A 92 -3.26 -6.19 -15.86
CA TRP A 92 -4.40 -6.86 -15.22
C TRP A 92 -5.52 -5.91 -14.80
N VAL A 93 -5.25 -4.60 -14.68
CA VAL A 93 -6.14 -3.67 -13.96
C VAL A 93 -7.44 -3.43 -14.70
N ASP A 94 -7.40 -3.22 -16.03
CA ASP A 94 -8.61 -2.97 -16.83
C ASP A 94 -9.61 -4.13 -16.71
N ASP A 95 -9.16 -5.37 -16.92
CA ASP A 95 -10.01 -6.56 -16.87
C ASP A 95 -10.67 -6.74 -15.50
N ILE A 96 -9.91 -6.55 -14.42
CA ILE A 96 -10.44 -6.66 -13.06
C ILE A 96 -11.45 -5.55 -12.76
N ILE A 97 -11.21 -4.31 -13.22
CA ILE A 97 -12.17 -3.22 -13.03
C ILE A 97 -13.51 -3.51 -13.73
N TYR A 98 -13.49 -4.07 -14.95
CA TYR A 98 -14.72 -4.47 -15.64
C TYR A 98 -15.44 -5.60 -14.90
N GLN A 99 -14.73 -6.63 -14.45
CA GLN A 99 -15.32 -7.72 -13.65
C GLN A 99 -15.92 -7.23 -12.33
N CYS A 100 -15.26 -6.30 -11.63
CA CYS A 100 -15.79 -5.68 -10.41
C CYS A 100 -17.07 -4.89 -10.71
N LYS A 101 -17.11 -4.14 -11.81
CA LYS A 101 -18.29 -3.38 -12.23
C LYS A 101 -19.46 -4.29 -12.59
N ASP A 102 -19.20 -5.39 -13.30
CA ASP A 102 -20.23 -6.35 -13.69
C ASP A 102 -20.80 -7.05 -12.45
N THR A 103 -19.93 -7.49 -11.54
CA THR A 103 -20.34 -8.05 -10.24
C THR A 103 -21.19 -7.06 -9.44
N LEU A 104 -20.77 -5.79 -9.35
CA LEU A 104 -21.49 -4.75 -8.60
C LEU A 104 -22.89 -4.44 -9.17
N ARG A 105 -23.08 -4.63 -10.47
CA ARG A 105 -24.33 -4.33 -11.18
C ARG A 105 -25.24 -5.55 -11.35
N SER A 106 -24.78 -6.73 -10.97
CA SER A 106 -25.56 -7.95 -11.02
C SER A 106 -26.68 -7.91 -9.99
N ASP A 107 -27.85 -8.41 -10.36
CA ASP A 107 -28.94 -8.71 -9.42
C ASP A 107 -28.67 -10.02 -8.63
N GLU A 108 -27.70 -10.81 -9.07
CA GLU A 108 -27.27 -12.05 -8.42
C GLU A 108 -26.13 -11.79 -7.45
N ILE A 109 -26.28 -12.30 -6.21
CA ILE A 109 -25.23 -12.25 -5.18
C ILE A 109 -24.09 -13.20 -5.57
N PRO A 110 -22.83 -12.74 -5.62
CA PRO A 110 -21.71 -13.60 -5.97
C PRO A 110 -21.45 -14.66 -4.89
N GLU A 111 -20.87 -15.78 -5.31
CA GLU A 111 -20.44 -16.82 -4.37
C GLU A 111 -19.37 -16.29 -3.41
N GLY A 112 -19.51 -16.65 -2.13
CA GLY A 112 -18.53 -16.31 -1.11
C GLY A 112 -17.25 -17.13 -1.27
N SER A 113 -16.09 -16.49 -1.08
CA SER A 113 -14.81 -17.20 -1.07
C SER A 113 -14.67 -18.06 0.20
N GLU A 114 -14.07 -19.25 0.07
CA GLU A 114 -13.81 -20.17 1.19
C GLU A 114 -13.02 -19.52 2.34
N GLY A 115 -12.08 -18.63 2.02
CA GLY A 115 -11.24 -17.92 3.00
C GLY A 115 -11.82 -16.60 3.50
N CYS A 116 -13.04 -16.23 3.13
CA CYS A 116 -13.63 -14.96 3.52
C CYS A 116 -14.31 -15.06 4.90
N ASP A 117 -13.71 -14.42 5.91
CA ASP A 117 -14.25 -14.39 7.28
C ASP A 117 -15.66 -13.80 7.33
N SER A 118 -15.96 -12.79 6.52
CA SER A 118 -17.30 -12.20 6.44
C SER A 118 -18.32 -13.17 5.83
N CYS A 119 -17.94 -13.94 4.80
CA CYS A 119 -18.80 -14.98 4.24
C CYS A 119 -18.99 -16.14 5.22
N ARG A 120 -17.95 -16.54 5.95
CA ARG A 120 -18.05 -17.54 7.02
C ARG A 120 -19.01 -17.07 8.11
N TYR A 121 -18.82 -15.86 8.62
CA TYR A 121 -19.69 -15.27 9.63
C TYR A 121 -21.16 -15.23 9.19
N PHE A 122 -21.42 -14.79 7.95
CA PHE A 122 -22.79 -14.75 7.43
C PHE A 122 -23.43 -16.14 7.39
N ARG A 123 -22.72 -17.15 6.86
CA ARG A 123 -23.21 -18.55 6.80
C ARG A 123 -23.50 -19.11 8.19
N GLU A 124 -22.53 -19.02 9.10
CA GLU A 124 -22.66 -19.55 10.46
C GLU A 124 -23.79 -18.85 11.24
N ARG A 125 -23.96 -17.53 11.06
CA ARG A 125 -25.08 -16.79 11.66
C ARG A 125 -26.44 -17.29 11.15
N SER A 126 -26.57 -17.48 9.84
CA SER A 126 -27.82 -17.92 9.22
C SER A 126 -28.27 -19.33 9.61
N GLU A 127 -27.37 -20.16 10.17
CA GLU A 127 -27.72 -21.51 10.67
C GLU A 127 -28.37 -21.49 12.07
N ILE A 128 -28.28 -20.37 12.79
CA ILE A 128 -28.79 -20.22 14.16
C ILE A 128 -30.13 -19.45 14.20
N GLU A 129 -30.48 -18.74 13.12
CA GLU A 129 -31.77 -18.06 12.93
C GLU A 129 -32.85 -19.01 12.39
#